data_AF-A0A9W7EYT0-F1
#
_entry.id   AF-A0A9W7EYT0-F1
#
_cell.length_a   1.000
_cell.length_b   1.000
_cell.length_c   1.000
_cell.angle_alpha   90.00
_cell.angle_beta   90.00
_cell.angle_gamma   90.00
#
_symmetry.space_group_name_H-M   'P 1'
#
loop_
_entity.id
_entity.type
_entity.pdbx_description
1 polymer ?
#
loop_
_entity_poly.entity_id
_entity_poly.type
_entity_poly.pdbx_seq_one_letter_code
_entity_poly.pdbx_strand_id
1 'polypeptide(L)'
;MVATPASSVVSASASSTKPGGGTFKGRKFKPSALASPSPNSKTGPNTEGKTPKAPLTTDSNKEAPSSQHKGRKHLNLAAVQLALAENEDGVETMKREVSEFQETELSAAHSELVNLRKVHDKLYLDADQADLTHKAVCEELSQLERLAGVGNKAAAAGSPMELVNKLNARLSDTQRKLKISTEQKLVFGHMIERLKGELLSLQKDDNKLKQKVAMQQHELTSSSLQKQQAEIELKQEEDKLEDLLERLEHKRGSHEQRISGIKQIIEERAELLHRQHERNKKKEEILTKADMGQDEEQKLKRMNVIRQLYTTILEKKMSDDEEHLSSLENTFHRLRNVTGLSNVEEVVEKFLTRTTKNAQLQATADELLKKIESLKVENKKSRRQLEETIQRTVGNAGNREVYQEVDLIDNAVGSAVKQCEDSKQRATKLSVTIGELRETVARFLSKIQNKIVPVPSVKNLGESIHLLDADLTEMMKAVAANLTMKDDDDITVESPQKGNDGNQSFSKMAGNNLGKIMYHKMMTTEPDQSPRNVRVHTKLNMVQLGKHAQITLLDPSFMNDNPPPSAQHFMPNSRLLHDVHDDEQATVVDRDTVKKLAKLVVTQDETEKRKAKKKKSENEEEW
;
A
#
# COMPACT_ATOMS: atom_id res chain seq x y z
N MET A 1 -21.97 -37.14 60.95
CA MET A 1 -22.32 -35.75 60.57
C MET A 1 -21.54 -35.44 59.29
N VAL A 2 -21.91 -35.88 58.09
CA VAL A 2 -23.12 -35.61 57.27
C VAL A 2 -23.32 -34.12 57.02
N ALA A 3 -22.93 -33.64 55.83
CA ALA A 3 -23.84 -33.05 54.84
C ALA A 3 -23.09 -32.58 53.57
N THR A 4 -23.41 -33.24 52.45
CA THR A 4 -23.34 -32.77 51.05
C THR A 4 -24.43 -31.70 50.78
N PRO A 5 -24.40 -31.00 49.62
CA PRO A 5 -25.26 -31.36 48.46
C PRO A 5 -24.56 -31.20 47.09
N ALA A 6 -24.70 -32.14 46.12
CA ALA A 6 -25.75 -32.29 45.08
C ALA A 6 -25.76 -31.14 44.04
N SER A 7 -25.40 -31.29 42.75
CA SER A 7 -25.83 -32.19 41.64
C SER A 7 -27.09 -31.73 40.88
N SER A 8 -26.89 -31.32 39.61
CA SER A 8 -27.77 -31.47 38.43
C SER A 8 -26.86 -31.31 37.19
N VAL A 9 -26.64 -32.24 36.27
CA VAL A 9 -27.46 -33.15 35.44
C VAL A 9 -28.39 -32.39 34.49
N VAL A 10 -27.90 -32.12 33.27
CA VAL A 10 -28.68 -32.25 32.03
C VAL A 10 -27.80 -32.91 30.97
N SER A 11 -28.29 -34.04 30.50
CA SER A 11 -27.82 -34.88 29.41
C SER A 11 -28.39 -34.41 28.07
N ALA A 12 -27.57 -34.40 27.02
CA ALA A 12 -28.03 -34.55 25.64
C ALA A 12 -26.91 -35.13 24.77
N SER A 13 -27.16 -36.36 24.32
CA SER A 13 -26.46 -37.11 23.29
C SER A 13 -26.73 -36.56 21.89
N ALA A 14 -25.72 -36.53 21.00
CA ALA A 14 -25.77 -37.21 19.68
C ALA A 14 -24.59 -36.86 18.74
N SER A 15 -24.07 -37.93 18.13
CA SER A 15 -23.60 -38.07 16.74
C SER A 15 -22.42 -37.25 16.19
N SER A 16 -21.30 -37.97 16.05
CA SER A 16 -20.43 -38.07 14.87
C SER A 16 -20.77 -37.23 13.62
N THR A 17 -19.82 -36.40 13.17
CA THR A 17 -19.51 -36.27 11.72
C THR A 17 -18.12 -35.67 11.50
N LYS A 18 -17.39 -36.25 10.52
CA LYS A 18 -16.04 -35.90 10.04
C LYS A 18 -15.95 -34.45 9.51
N PRO A 19 -14.78 -33.79 9.54
CA PRO A 19 -14.56 -32.60 8.73
C PRO A 19 -14.14 -33.00 7.30
N GLY A 20 -15.03 -32.76 6.35
CA GLY A 20 -14.74 -32.82 4.92
C GLY A 20 -14.19 -31.48 4.43
N GLY A 21 -13.02 -31.50 3.80
CA GLY A 21 -12.42 -30.35 3.14
C GLY A 21 -13.25 -29.88 1.95
N GLY A 22 -13.77 -28.65 2.03
CA GLY A 22 -14.43 -27.95 0.95
C GLY A 22 -13.48 -26.94 0.30
N THR A 23 -13.11 -27.19 -0.94
CA THR A 23 -12.26 -26.35 -1.77
C THR A 23 -13.03 -25.11 -2.25
N PHE A 24 -12.49 -23.93 -1.94
CA PHE A 24 -13.01 -22.63 -2.36
C PHE A 24 -12.66 -22.41 -3.85
N LYS A 25 -13.63 -22.60 -4.77
CA LYS A 25 -13.46 -22.24 -6.19
C LYS A 25 -13.63 -20.73 -6.38
N GLY A 26 -12.50 -20.05 -6.56
CA GLY A 26 -12.46 -18.64 -6.97
C GLY A 26 -13.10 -18.42 -8.35
N ARG A 27 -14.07 -17.50 -8.39
CA ARG A 27 -14.64 -16.93 -9.62
C ARG A 27 -13.54 -16.19 -10.40
N LYS A 28 -13.28 -16.60 -11.64
CA LYS A 28 -12.47 -15.84 -12.59
C LYS A 28 -13.35 -14.81 -13.29
N PHE A 29 -13.01 -13.54 -13.13
CA PHE A 29 -13.46 -12.46 -14.02
C PHE A 29 -12.70 -12.57 -15.36
N LYS A 30 -13.43 -12.57 -16.49
CA LYS A 30 -12.90 -12.34 -17.84
C LYS A 30 -13.20 -10.88 -18.22
N PRO A 31 -12.22 -10.05 -18.61
CA PRO A 31 -12.50 -8.79 -19.28
C PRO A 31 -12.65 -9.01 -20.79
N SER A 32 -13.75 -8.49 -21.35
CA SER A 32 -14.04 -8.42 -22.78
C SER A 32 -13.17 -7.34 -23.44
N ALA A 33 -12.50 -7.73 -24.53
CA ALA A 33 -11.73 -6.82 -25.36
C ALA A 33 -12.67 -6.16 -26.39
N LEU A 34 -12.73 -4.83 -26.37
CA LEU A 34 -13.30 -4.03 -27.47
C LEU A 34 -12.26 -3.97 -28.61
N ALA A 35 -12.61 -4.55 -29.75
CA ALA A 35 -11.92 -4.31 -31.01
C ALA A 35 -12.52 -3.09 -31.71
N SER A 36 -11.70 -2.07 -31.96
CA SER A 36 -11.99 -0.97 -32.88
C SER A 36 -11.25 -1.24 -34.19
N PRO A 37 -11.88 -1.06 -35.38
CA PRO A 37 -11.14 -1.00 -36.63
C PRO A 37 -10.94 0.47 -37.03
N SER A 38 -9.68 0.83 -37.25
CA SER A 38 -9.24 2.06 -37.90
C SER A 38 -8.46 1.73 -39.20
N PRO A 39 -8.29 2.70 -40.11
CA PRO A 39 -8.41 2.51 -41.55
C PRO A 39 -7.05 2.48 -42.28
N ASN A 40 -6.99 1.89 -43.49
CA ASN A 40 -6.35 2.53 -44.67
C ASN A 40 -6.29 1.71 -45.97
N SER A 41 -6.13 2.48 -47.05
CA SER A 41 -5.52 2.20 -48.38
C SER A 41 -6.51 1.97 -49.53
N LYS A 42 -6.74 2.99 -50.39
CA LYS A 42 -5.98 3.37 -51.61
C LYS A 42 -6.02 2.32 -52.72
N THR A 43 -6.72 2.62 -53.82
CA THR A 43 -6.17 2.70 -55.21
C THR A 43 -7.26 2.96 -56.26
N GLY A 44 -7.09 4.07 -57.00
CA GLY A 44 -7.09 4.12 -58.48
C GLY A 44 -8.40 4.06 -59.27
N PRO A 45 -8.47 4.72 -60.46
CA PRO A 45 -9.71 5.25 -61.05
C PRO A 45 -10.17 4.51 -62.31
N ASN A 46 -11.47 4.59 -62.65
CA ASN A 46 -11.92 4.62 -64.05
C ASN A 46 -13.40 5.04 -64.21
N THR A 47 -13.54 6.14 -64.97
CA THR A 47 -14.53 6.58 -65.95
C THR A 47 -15.83 5.81 -66.27
N GLU A 48 -16.82 6.61 -66.69
CA GLU A 48 -18.10 6.32 -67.41
C GLU A 48 -19.28 5.94 -66.51
N GLY A 49 -20.44 6.63 -66.46
CA GLY A 49 -21.13 7.45 -67.45
C GLY A 49 -22.43 6.76 -67.86
N LYS A 50 -23.54 6.97 -67.13
CA LYS A 50 -24.95 6.87 -67.63
C LYS A 50 -26.00 6.91 -66.49
N THR A 51 -26.81 7.96 -66.48
CA THR A 51 -28.27 7.88 -66.24
C THR A 51 -28.94 7.10 -67.39
N PRO A 52 -30.22 6.65 -67.37
CA PRO A 52 -31.35 7.05 -66.50
C PRO A 52 -32.34 5.91 -66.12
N LYS A 53 -33.47 6.31 -65.51
CA LYS A 53 -34.83 5.71 -65.50
C LYS A 53 -35.28 4.92 -64.27
N ALA A 54 -36.29 5.50 -63.60
CA ALA A 54 -37.36 4.80 -62.87
C ALA A 54 -38.13 3.82 -63.80
N PRO A 55 -38.86 2.81 -63.26
CA PRO A 55 -40.23 3.07 -62.82
C PRO A 55 -40.76 2.23 -61.63
N LEU A 56 -41.94 2.64 -61.16
CA LEU A 56 -42.93 1.95 -60.30
C LEU A 56 -43.07 0.42 -60.49
N THR A 57 -43.38 -0.29 -59.39
CA THR A 57 -44.47 -1.29 -59.18
C THR A 57 -44.43 -1.75 -57.70
N THR A 58 -45.40 -1.48 -56.83
CA THR A 58 -46.66 -2.24 -56.53
C THR A 58 -46.51 -3.74 -56.25
N ASP A 59 -47.17 -4.16 -55.16
CA ASP A 59 -47.59 -5.50 -54.76
C ASP A 59 -46.57 -6.49 -54.19
N SER A 60 -46.70 -6.80 -52.89
CA SER A 60 -47.35 -8.07 -52.47
C SER A 60 -47.34 -8.27 -50.95
N ASN A 61 -48.54 -8.10 -50.42
CA ASN A 61 -49.16 -8.83 -49.31
C ASN A 61 -48.51 -10.20 -49.01
N LYS A 62 -48.09 -10.44 -47.76
CA LYS A 62 -47.94 -11.81 -47.25
C LYS A 62 -48.31 -11.87 -45.76
N GLU A 63 -49.42 -12.56 -45.56
CA GLU A 63 -50.16 -12.77 -44.33
C GLU A 63 -49.32 -13.45 -43.24
N ALA A 64 -49.48 -12.95 -42.01
CA ALA A 64 -49.03 -13.61 -40.79
C ALA A 64 -50.03 -14.73 -40.44
N PRO A 65 -49.59 -15.98 -40.18
CA PRO A 65 -50.47 -17.02 -39.71
C PRO A 65 -50.76 -16.84 -38.21
N SER A 66 -52.04 -16.66 -37.89
CA SER A 66 -52.59 -16.79 -36.54
C SER A 66 -52.44 -18.24 -36.05
N SER A 67 -51.50 -18.49 -35.13
CA SER A 67 -51.40 -19.80 -34.46
C SER A 67 -52.29 -19.84 -33.21
N GLN A 68 -53.26 -20.73 -33.24
CA GLN A 68 -54.20 -21.03 -32.17
C GLN A 68 -53.50 -21.46 -30.87
N HIS A 69 -53.76 -20.74 -29.78
CA HIS A 69 -53.41 -21.18 -28.42
C HIS A 69 -54.28 -22.38 -28.00
N LYS A 70 -53.73 -23.59 -28.14
CA LYS A 70 -54.23 -24.78 -27.42
C LYS A 70 -53.71 -24.75 -25.98
N GLY A 71 -54.63 -24.99 -25.04
CA GLY A 71 -54.41 -24.91 -23.59
C GLY A 71 -53.19 -25.68 -23.10
N ARG A 72 -52.30 -24.95 -22.42
CA ARG A 72 -51.16 -25.52 -21.70
C ARG A 72 -51.68 -26.36 -20.54
N LYS A 73 -51.50 -27.68 -20.63
CA LYS A 73 -51.57 -28.58 -19.47
C LYS A 73 -50.49 -28.10 -18.48
N HIS A 74 -50.89 -27.85 -17.24
CA HIS A 74 -49.99 -27.42 -16.18
C HIS A 74 -48.85 -28.44 -16.03
N LEU A 75 -47.61 -28.00 -16.32
CA LEU A 75 -46.41 -28.77 -16.06
C LEU A 75 -46.33 -29.01 -14.55
N ASN A 76 -46.36 -30.28 -14.16
CA ASN A 76 -46.28 -30.70 -12.77
C ASN A 76 -44.83 -30.51 -12.29
N LEU A 77 -44.53 -29.31 -11.76
CA LEU A 77 -43.19 -28.87 -11.35
C LEU A 77 -42.52 -29.84 -10.36
N ALA A 78 -43.33 -30.57 -9.57
CA ALA A 78 -42.86 -31.55 -8.61
C ALA A 78 -42.19 -32.77 -9.27
N ALA A 79 -42.69 -33.22 -10.42
CA ALA A 79 -42.11 -34.35 -11.15
C ALA A 79 -40.78 -33.98 -11.83
N VAL A 80 -40.64 -32.72 -12.26
CA VAL A 80 -39.40 -32.20 -12.84
C VAL A 80 -38.33 -31.99 -11.76
N GLN A 81 -38.71 -31.49 -10.58
CA GLN A 81 -37.78 -31.34 -9.46
C GLN A 81 -37.26 -32.68 -8.93
N LEU A 82 -38.07 -33.74 -8.94
CA LEU A 82 -37.62 -35.09 -8.54
C LEU A 82 -36.63 -35.69 -9.56
N ALA A 83 -36.88 -35.54 -10.86
CA ALA A 83 -35.98 -36.02 -11.92
C ALA A 83 -34.66 -35.22 -12.02
N LEU A 84 -34.67 -33.94 -11.62
CA LEU A 84 -33.47 -33.09 -11.53
C LEU A 84 -32.59 -33.44 -10.33
N ALA A 85 -33.15 -34.03 -9.26
CA ALA A 85 -32.38 -34.45 -8.09
C ALA A 85 -31.61 -35.78 -8.32
N GLU A 86 -32.05 -36.62 -9.26
CA GLU A 86 -31.42 -37.92 -9.54
C GLU A 86 -30.32 -37.86 -10.62
N ASN A 87 -30.24 -36.77 -11.40
CA ASN A 87 -29.27 -36.61 -12.49
C ASN A 87 -28.52 -35.28 -12.39
N GLU A 88 -27.87 -35.01 -11.25
CA GLU A 88 -27.15 -33.77 -10.97
C GLU A 88 -26.15 -33.40 -12.09
N ASP A 89 -25.43 -34.39 -12.64
CA ASP A 89 -24.49 -34.21 -13.76
C ASP A 89 -25.19 -33.76 -15.06
N GLY A 90 -26.40 -34.28 -15.34
CA GLY A 90 -27.21 -33.90 -16.51
C GLY A 90 -27.78 -32.48 -16.40
N VAL A 91 -28.07 -32.03 -15.17
CA VAL A 91 -28.50 -30.66 -14.89
C VAL A 91 -27.34 -29.69 -15.07
N GLU A 92 -26.13 -30.05 -14.64
CA GLU A 92 -24.94 -29.23 -14.86
C GLU A 92 -24.59 -29.11 -16.35
N THR A 93 -24.71 -30.17 -17.15
CA THR A 93 -24.51 -30.11 -18.60
C THR A 93 -25.56 -29.24 -19.28
N MET A 94 -26.85 -29.40 -18.97
CA MET A 94 -27.90 -28.53 -19.51
C MET A 94 -27.71 -27.08 -19.09
N LYS A 95 -27.28 -26.82 -17.86
CA LYS A 95 -27.01 -25.46 -17.39
C LYS A 95 -25.83 -24.83 -18.12
N ARG A 96 -24.80 -25.62 -18.44
CA ARG A 96 -23.67 -25.17 -19.27
C ARG A 96 -24.12 -24.88 -20.70
N GLU A 97 -24.89 -25.77 -21.32
CA GLU A 97 -25.42 -25.59 -22.68
C GLU A 97 -26.37 -24.39 -22.79
N VAL A 98 -27.26 -24.20 -21.82
CA VAL A 98 -28.14 -23.02 -21.75
C VAL A 98 -27.33 -21.75 -21.57
N SER A 99 -26.29 -21.77 -20.73
CA SER A 99 -25.41 -20.61 -20.55
C SER A 99 -24.60 -20.29 -21.81
N GLU A 100 -24.14 -21.31 -22.55
CA GLU A 100 -23.43 -21.15 -23.81
C GLU A 100 -24.36 -20.61 -24.90
N PHE A 101 -25.59 -21.14 -24.99
CA PHE A 101 -26.62 -20.64 -25.89
C PHE A 101 -26.94 -19.17 -25.59
N GLN A 102 -27.14 -18.81 -24.32
CA GLN A 102 -27.34 -17.42 -23.90
C GLN A 102 -26.15 -16.51 -24.25
N GLU A 103 -24.91 -16.99 -24.11
CA GLU A 103 -23.72 -16.23 -24.50
C GLU A 103 -23.65 -16.02 -26.03
N THR A 104 -24.01 -17.02 -26.83
CA THR A 104 -24.08 -16.89 -28.29
C THR A 104 -25.20 -15.94 -28.73
N GLU A 105 -26.38 -16.00 -28.10
CA GLU A 105 -27.50 -15.12 -28.39
C GLU A 105 -27.18 -13.67 -27.99
N LEU A 106 -26.56 -13.46 -26.83
CA LEU A 106 -26.08 -12.13 -26.40
C LEU A 106 -25.00 -11.58 -27.34
N SER A 107 -24.07 -12.42 -27.79
CA SER A 107 -23.04 -12.02 -28.75
C SER A 107 -23.64 -11.65 -30.11
N ALA A 108 -24.65 -12.40 -30.58
CA ALA A 108 -25.37 -12.10 -31.82
C ALA A 108 -26.16 -10.78 -31.70
N ALA A 109 -26.91 -10.59 -30.62
CA ALA A 109 -27.63 -9.35 -30.35
C ALA A 109 -26.68 -8.15 -30.21
N HIS A 110 -25.51 -8.34 -29.60
CA HIS A 110 -24.50 -7.29 -29.51
C HIS A 110 -23.94 -6.91 -30.89
N SER A 111 -23.65 -7.90 -31.74
CA SER A 111 -23.22 -7.66 -33.13
C SER A 111 -24.30 -6.92 -33.94
N GLU A 112 -25.58 -7.27 -33.75
CA GLU A 112 -26.70 -6.58 -34.41
C GLU A 112 -26.84 -5.12 -33.94
N LEU A 113 -26.71 -4.86 -32.63
CA LEU A 113 -26.69 -3.51 -32.08
C LEU A 113 -25.52 -2.66 -32.58
N VAL A 114 -24.33 -3.25 -32.73
CA VAL A 114 -23.17 -2.57 -33.33
C VAL A 114 -23.45 -2.21 -34.79
N ASN A 115 -24.10 -3.09 -35.55
CA ASN A 115 -24.49 -2.81 -36.94
C ASN A 115 -25.58 -1.74 -37.02
N LEU A 116 -26.60 -1.78 -36.17
CA LEU A 116 -27.62 -0.74 -36.06
C LEU A 116 -27.01 0.62 -35.74
N ARG A 117 -26.03 0.66 -34.83
CA ARG A 117 -25.31 1.91 -34.51
C ARG A 117 -24.53 2.45 -35.70
N LYS A 118 -23.81 1.58 -36.44
CA LYS A 118 -23.11 2.00 -37.67
C LYS A 118 -24.07 2.54 -38.73
N VAL A 119 -25.24 1.92 -38.90
CA VAL A 119 -26.26 2.38 -39.85
C VAL A 119 -26.85 3.72 -39.39
N HIS A 120 -27.13 3.87 -38.10
CA HIS A 120 -27.61 5.13 -37.53
C HIS A 120 -26.59 6.26 -37.71
N ASP A 121 -25.33 6.03 -37.39
CA ASP A 121 -24.26 7.03 -37.53
C ASP A 121 -24.06 7.43 -39.00
N LYS A 122 -24.21 6.48 -39.94
CA LYS A 122 -24.18 6.76 -41.37
C LYS A 122 -25.37 7.62 -41.82
N LEU A 123 -26.59 7.26 -41.41
CA LEU A 123 -27.80 8.03 -41.73
C LEU A 123 -27.75 9.45 -41.14
N TYR A 124 -27.15 9.60 -39.96
CA TYR A 124 -26.95 10.90 -39.33
C TYR A 124 -26.00 11.78 -40.14
N LEU A 125 -24.86 11.22 -40.59
CA LEU A 125 -23.92 11.92 -41.48
C LEU A 125 -24.56 12.31 -42.82
N ASP A 126 -25.34 11.40 -43.42
CA ASP A 126 -26.04 11.67 -44.68
C ASP A 126 -27.10 12.78 -44.50
N ALA A 127 -27.80 12.81 -43.35
CA ALA A 127 -28.76 13.86 -43.02
C ALA A 127 -28.08 15.23 -42.81
N ASP A 128 -26.96 15.28 -42.09
CA ASP A 128 -26.17 16.51 -41.92
C ASP A 128 -25.66 17.04 -43.27
N GLN A 129 -25.24 16.15 -44.16
CA GLN A 129 -24.82 16.53 -45.51
C GLN A 129 -26.00 17.08 -46.34
N ALA A 130 -27.18 16.45 -46.25
CA ALA A 130 -28.38 16.95 -46.90
C ALA A 130 -28.79 18.33 -46.38
N ASP A 131 -28.73 18.57 -45.07
CA ASP A 131 -29.03 19.86 -44.45
C ASP A 131 -28.06 20.97 -44.90
N LEU A 132 -26.77 20.64 -45.05
CA LEU A 132 -25.78 21.57 -45.62
C LEU A 132 -26.11 21.92 -47.07
N THR A 133 -26.48 20.94 -47.89
CA THR A 133 -26.89 21.22 -49.29
C THR A 133 -28.19 22.02 -49.37
N HIS A 134 -29.16 21.74 -48.51
CA HIS A 134 -30.42 22.48 -48.46
C HIS A 134 -30.19 23.95 -48.07
N LYS A 135 -29.32 24.21 -47.07
CA LYS A 135 -28.93 25.58 -46.70
C LYS A 135 -28.29 26.33 -47.87
N ALA A 136 -27.37 25.69 -48.59
CA ALA A 136 -26.74 26.30 -49.77
C ALA A 136 -27.78 26.66 -50.84
N VAL A 137 -28.73 25.76 -51.14
CA VAL A 137 -29.81 26.03 -52.11
C VAL A 137 -30.74 27.16 -51.63
N CYS A 138 -31.07 27.23 -50.33
CA CYS A 138 -31.84 28.34 -49.78
C CYS A 138 -31.12 29.69 -49.90
N GLU A 139 -29.80 29.71 -49.72
CA GLU A 139 -28.98 30.91 -49.93
C GLU A 139 -28.99 31.34 -51.40
N GLU A 140 -28.83 30.40 -52.34
CA GLU A 140 -28.94 30.65 -53.78
C GLU A 140 -30.32 31.18 -54.17
N LEU A 141 -31.41 30.59 -53.65
CA LEU A 141 -32.77 31.06 -53.86
C LEU A 141 -32.99 32.47 -53.31
N SER A 142 -32.44 32.77 -52.12
CA SER A 142 -32.52 34.12 -51.56
C SER A 142 -31.76 35.15 -52.40
N GLN A 143 -30.61 34.77 -52.98
CA GLN A 143 -29.87 35.61 -53.92
C GLN A 143 -30.66 35.85 -55.21
N LEU A 144 -31.29 34.82 -55.76
CA LEU A 144 -32.15 34.92 -56.94
C LEU A 144 -33.40 35.78 -56.66
N GLU A 145 -34.01 35.65 -55.49
CA GLU A 145 -35.16 36.46 -55.08
C GLU A 145 -34.78 37.95 -54.91
N ARG A 146 -33.57 38.23 -54.39
CA ARG A 146 -33.02 39.61 -54.37
C ARG A 146 -32.82 40.17 -55.76
N LEU A 147 -32.33 39.37 -56.71
CA LEU A 147 -32.13 39.79 -58.10
C LEU A 147 -33.47 39.97 -58.84
N ALA A 148 -34.46 39.13 -58.57
CA ALA A 148 -35.80 39.21 -59.16
C ALA A 148 -36.67 40.33 -58.57
N GLY A 149 -36.49 40.65 -57.28
CA GLY A 149 -37.28 41.66 -56.55
C GLY A 149 -37.00 43.11 -56.96
N VAL A 150 -35.92 43.38 -57.68
CA VAL A 150 -35.55 44.74 -58.15
C VAL A 150 -36.39 45.18 -59.37
N GLY A 151 -37.01 44.24 -60.10
CA GLY A 151 -37.72 44.55 -61.35
C GLY A 151 -39.17 45.05 -61.23
N ASN A 152 -39.90 44.72 -60.14
CA ASN A 152 -41.38 44.77 -60.16
C ASN A 152 -42.07 45.75 -59.20
N LYS A 153 -41.36 46.73 -58.61
CA LYS A 153 -41.99 47.73 -57.72
C LYS A 153 -41.70 49.20 -58.08
N ALA A 154 -41.51 49.51 -59.37
CA ALA A 154 -41.26 50.89 -59.83
C ALA A 154 -42.55 51.66 -60.26
N ALA A 155 -43.72 51.02 -60.34
CA ALA A 155 -44.88 51.62 -61.03
C ALA A 155 -45.99 52.20 -60.13
N ALA A 156 -45.84 52.23 -58.81
CA ALA A 156 -46.89 52.75 -57.92
C ALA A 156 -46.30 53.55 -56.74
N ALA A 157 -45.75 54.73 -57.02
CA ALA A 157 -45.44 55.70 -55.99
C ALA A 157 -46.10 57.03 -56.34
N GLY A 158 -46.99 57.50 -55.45
CA GLY A 158 -47.54 58.85 -55.49
C GLY A 158 -46.47 59.93 -55.39
N SER A 159 -46.93 61.19 -55.31
CA SER A 159 -46.10 62.40 -55.28
C SER A 159 -44.72 62.18 -54.64
N PRO A 160 -43.62 62.49 -55.36
CA PRO A 160 -42.25 62.20 -54.92
C PRO A 160 -41.95 62.72 -53.50
N MET A 161 -42.64 63.78 -53.05
CA MET A 161 -42.51 64.31 -51.69
C MET A 161 -43.10 63.37 -50.62
N GLU A 162 -44.24 62.72 -50.87
CA GLU A 162 -44.80 61.72 -49.95
C GLU A 162 -43.96 60.45 -49.90
N LEU A 163 -43.37 60.06 -51.03
CA LEU A 163 -42.43 58.95 -51.08
C LEU A 163 -41.18 59.26 -50.26
N VAL A 164 -40.62 60.47 -50.38
CA VAL A 164 -39.49 60.93 -49.56
C VAL A 164 -39.85 60.95 -48.07
N ASN A 165 -41.04 61.43 -47.69
CA ASN A 165 -41.48 61.42 -46.29
C ASN A 165 -41.69 60.00 -45.75
N LYS A 166 -42.29 59.10 -46.54
CA LYS A 166 -42.44 57.68 -46.17
C LYS A 166 -41.08 56.97 -46.09
N LEU A 167 -40.14 57.29 -46.98
CA LEU A 167 -38.78 56.77 -46.94
C LEU A 167 -38.01 57.29 -45.72
N ASN A 168 -38.13 58.58 -45.38
CA ASN A 168 -37.52 59.16 -44.19
C ASN A 168 -38.11 58.59 -42.90
N ALA A 169 -39.42 58.38 -42.82
CA ALA A 169 -40.05 57.70 -41.68
C ALA A 169 -39.55 56.25 -41.54
N ARG A 170 -39.47 55.50 -42.65
CA ARG A 170 -38.91 54.14 -42.67
C ARG A 170 -37.42 54.13 -42.32
N LEU A 171 -36.65 55.11 -42.77
CA LEU A 171 -35.24 55.25 -42.43
C LEU A 171 -35.07 55.51 -40.92
N SER A 172 -35.87 56.40 -40.34
CA SER A 172 -35.88 56.66 -38.90
C SER A 172 -36.29 55.42 -38.09
N ASP A 173 -37.32 54.69 -38.53
CA ASP A 173 -37.76 53.46 -37.86
C ASP A 173 -36.72 52.34 -37.95
N THR A 174 -36.07 52.18 -39.11
CA THR A 174 -34.98 51.21 -39.27
C THR A 174 -33.75 51.60 -38.46
N GLN A 175 -33.42 52.89 -38.37
CA GLN A 175 -32.37 53.38 -37.46
C GLN A 175 -32.72 53.13 -35.98
N ARG A 176 -33.96 53.34 -35.56
CA ARG A 176 -34.40 53.04 -34.19
C ARG A 176 -34.30 51.53 -33.91
N LYS A 177 -34.77 50.68 -34.84
CA LYS A 177 -34.66 49.21 -34.71
C LYS A 177 -33.21 48.76 -34.69
N LEU A 178 -32.34 49.38 -35.50
CA LEU A 178 -30.90 49.12 -35.50
C LEU A 178 -30.32 49.46 -34.12
N LYS A 179 -30.63 50.63 -33.55
CA LYS A 179 -30.19 51.01 -32.20
C LYS A 179 -30.62 50.02 -31.13
N ILE A 180 -31.91 49.66 -31.10
CA ILE A 180 -32.44 48.65 -30.17
C ILE A 180 -31.72 47.30 -30.36
N SER A 181 -31.51 46.87 -31.60
CA SER A 181 -30.79 45.62 -31.89
C SER A 181 -29.33 45.67 -31.46
N THR A 182 -28.65 46.82 -31.61
CA THR A 182 -27.27 46.99 -31.11
C THR A 182 -27.20 46.98 -29.59
N GLU A 183 -28.16 47.59 -28.89
CA GLU A 183 -28.25 47.54 -27.43
C GLU A 183 -28.53 46.12 -26.93
N GLN A 184 -29.46 45.40 -27.57
CA GLN A 184 -29.72 43.99 -27.28
C GLN A 184 -28.48 43.12 -27.49
N LYS A 185 -27.72 43.34 -28.57
CA LYS A 185 -26.47 42.63 -28.83
C LYS A 185 -25.43 42.86 -27.72
N LEU A 186 -25.35 44.08 -27.18
CA LEU A 186 -24.47 44.38 -26.04
C LEU A 186 -24.90 43.65 -24.77
N VAL A 187 -26.20 43.63 -24.47
CA VAL A 187 -26.75 42.89 -23.31
C VAL A 187 -26.46 41.38 -23.43
N PHE A 188 -26.70 40.78 -24.61
CA PHE A 188 -26.35 39.38 -24.84
C PHE A 188 -24.84 39.13 -24.81
N GLY A 189 -24.04 40.08 -25.28
CA GLY A 189 -22.58 40.04 -25.16
C GLY A 189 -22.13 39.92 -23.70
N HIS A 190 -22.61 40.80 -22.84
CA HIS A 190 -22.31 40.74 -21.40
C HIS A 190 -22.85 39.46 -20.73
N MET A 191 -24.02 38.97 -21.12
CA MET A 191 -24.56 37.72 -20.61
C MET A 191 -23.67 36.52 -20.98
N ILE A 192 -23.18 36.47 -22.22
CA ILE A 192 -22.26 35.43 -22.69
C ILE A 192 -20.92 35.52 -21.95
N GLU A 193 -20.37 36.71 -21.75
CA GLU A 193 -19.12 36.91 -20.99
C GLU A 193 -19.25 36.44 -19.55
N ARG A 194 -20.37 36.78 -18.88
CA ARG A 194 -20.67 36.30 -17.53
C ARG A 194 -20.77 34.78 -17.48
N LEU A 195 -21.53 34.17 -18.39
CA LEU A 195 -21.69 32.70 -18.45
C LEU A 195 -20.36 32.00 -18.73
N LYS A 196 -19.48 32.58 -19.56
CA LYS A 196 -18.11 32.07 -19.75
C LYS A 196 -17.29 32.15 -18.46
N GLY A 197 -17.43 33.23 -17.70
CA GLY A 197 -16.81 33.38 -16.38
C GLY A 197 -17.29 32.31 -15.39
N GLU A 198 -18.61 32.11 -15.31
CA GLU A 198 -19.22 31.08 -14.46
C GLU A 198 -18.78 29.66 -14.88
N LEU A 199 -18.74 29.37 -16.19
CA LEU A 199 -18.23 28.09 -16.72
C LEU A 199 -16.77 27.85 -16.32
N LEU A 200 -15.90 28.87 -16.44
CA LEU A 200 -14.50 28.76 -16.01
C LEU A 200 -14.35 28.56 -14.50
N SER A 201 -15.21 29.17 -13.67
CA SER A 201 -15.22 28.90 -12.23
C SER A 201 -15.66 27.46 -11.92
N LEU A 202 -16.70 26.96 -12.58
CA LEU A 202 -17.16 25.58 -12.41
C LEU A 202 -16.10 24.58 -12.86
N GLN A 203 -15.38 24.84 -13.95
CA GLN A 203 -14.25 24.00 -14.38
C GLN A 203 -13.10 23.99 -13.37
N LYS A 204 -12.80 25.13 -12.73
CA LYS A 204 -11.79 25.18 -11.66
C LYS A 204 -12.22 24.36 -10.45
N ASP A 205 -13.50 24.42 -10.09
CA ASP A 205 -14.03 23.68 -8.95
C ASP A 205 -14.15 22.18 -9.24
N ASP A 206 -14.50 21.78 -10.47
CA ASP A 206 -14.45 20.39 -10.95
C ASP A 206 -13.03 19.82 -10.84
N ASN A 207 -12.01 20.58 -11.27
CA ASN A 207 -10.61 20.16 -11.14
C ASN A 207 -10.15 20.01 -9.68
N LYS A 208 -10.56 20.93 -8.79
CA LYS A 208 -10.29 20.78 -7.34
C LYS A 208 -10.97 19.54 -6.76
N LEU A 209 -12.20 19.26 -7.19
CA LEU A 209 -12.95 18.10 -6.70
C LEU A 209 -12.31 16.80 -7.20
N LYS A 210 -11.90 16.73 -8.47
CA LYS A 210 -11.13 15.61 -9.04
C LYS A 210 -9.83 15.37 -8.27
N GLN A 211 -9.09 16.42 -7.93
CA GLN A 211 -7.88 16.31 -7.11
C GLN A 211 -8.19 15.74 -5.72
N LYS A 212 -9.26 16.20 -5.06
CA LYS A 212 -9.70 15.66 -3.76
C LYS A 212 -10.09 14.19 -3.85
N VAL A 213 -10.81 13.78 -4.89
CA VAL A 213 -11.18 12.37 -5.11
C VAL A 213 -9.92 11.52 -5.30
N ALA A 214 -8.95 11.99 -6.10
CA ALA A 214 -7.69 11.28 -6.29
C ALA A 214 -6.89 11.14 -4.97
N MET A 215 -6.84 12.19 -4.14
CA MET A 215 -6.22 12.15 -2.82
C MET A 215 -6.92 11.16 -1.88
N GLN A 216 -8.26 11.19 -1.80
CA GLN A 216 -9.02 10.27 -0.96
C GLN A 216 -8.88 8.81 -1.43
N GLN A 217 -8.79 8.59 -2.74
CA GLN A 217 -8.56 7.26 -3.29
C GLN A 217 -7.15 6.74 -2.92
N HIS A 218 -6.14 7.61 -2.95
CA HIS A 218 -4.81 7.27 -2.47
C HIS A 218 -4.80 6.96 -0.96
N GLU A 219 -5.46 7.77 -0.13
CA GLU A 219 -5.62 7.52 1.31
C GLU A 219 -6.33 6.20 1.59
N LEU A 220 -7.40 5.89 0.86
CA LEU A 220 -8.12 4.62 0.95
C LEU A 220 -7.21 3.43 0.61
N THR A 221 -6.40 3.53 -0.45
CA THR A 221 -5.44 2.47 -0.81
C THR A 221 -4.35 2.29 0.25
N SER A 222 -3.85 3.39 0.83
CA SER A 222 -2.86 3.35 1.91
C SER A 222 -3.44 2.71 3.18
N SER A 223 -4.66 3.08 3.56
CA SER A 223 -5.34 2.50 4.71
C SER A 223 -5.67 1.01 4.50
N SER A 224 -6.06 0.62 3.28
CA SER A 224 -6.27 -0.78 2.92
C SER A 224 -4.99 -1.61 3.03
N LEU A 225 -3.84 -1.05 2.62
CA LEU A 225 -2.54 -1.72 2.74
C LEU A 225 -2.13 -1.88 4.21
N GLN A 226 -2.31 -0.84 5.03
CA GLN A 226 -2.05 -0.90 6.47
C GLN A 226 -2.92 -1.96 7.16
N LYS A 227 -4.21 -2.04 6.81
CA LYS A 227 -5.10 -3.08 7.32
C LYS A 227 -4.60 -4.48 6.94
N GLN A 228 -4.20 -4.68 5.68
CA GLN A 228 -3.68 -5.98 5.21
C GLN A 228 -2.39 -6.36 5.96
N GLN A 229 -1.51 -5.39 6.23
CA GLN A 229 -0.31 -5.62 7.03
C GLN A 229 -0.67 -6.02 8.47
N ALA A 230 -1.61 -5.32 9.12
CA ALA A 230 -2.07 -5.66 10.46
C ALA A 230 -2.72 -7.06 10.52
N GLU A 231 -3.45 -7.48 9.48
CA GLU A 231 -4.01 -8.84 9.38
C GLU A 231 -2.91 -9.91 9.27
N ILE A 232 -1.80 -9.61 8.57
CA ILE A 232 -0.65 -10.52 8.48
C ILE A 232 0.08 -10.60 9.82
N GLU A 233 0.30 -9.47 10.50
CA GLU A 233 0.92 -9.42 11.82
C GLU A 233 0.08 -10.16 12.86
N LEU A 234 -1.25 -9.96 12.87
CA LEU A 234 -2.16 -10.70 13.74
C LEU A 234 -2.03 -12.22 13.53
N LYS A 235 -2.01 -12.66 12.27
CA LYS A 235 -1.85 -14.08 11.96
C LYS A 235 -0.50 -14.63 12.44
N GLN A 236 0.57 -13.86 12.32
CA GLN A 236 1.88 -14.26 12.83
C GLN A 236 1.89 -14.38 14.36
N GLU A 237 1.17 -13.51 15.07
CA GLU A 237 1.02 -13.61 16.52
C GLU A 237 0.13 -14.80 16.94
N GLU A 238 -0.92 -15.10 16.17
CA GLU A 238 -1.74 -16.31 16.36
C GLU A 238 -0.90 -17.58 16.19
N ASP A 239 -0.09 -17.67 15.12
CA ASP A 239 0.82 -18.80 14.88
C ASP A 239 1.84 -18.95 16.03
N LYS A 240 2.40 -17.85 16.54
CA LYS A 240 3.31 -17.86 17.71
C LYS A 240 2.61 -18.33 18.99
N LEU A 241 1.34 -17.96 19.19
CA LEU A 241 0.56 -18.39 20.34
C LEU A 241 0.27 -19.90 20.27
N GLU A 242 -0.07 -20.42 19.09
CA GLU A 242 -0.28 -21.85 18.85
C GLU A 242 1.00 -22.65 19.15
N ASP A 243 2.16 -22.20 18.66
CA ASP A 243 3.47 -22.79 18.96
C ASP A 243 3.77 -22.83 20.48
N LEU A 244 3.40 -21.76 21.20
CA LEU A 244 3.59 -21.69 22.66
C LEU A 244 2.66 -22.65 23.41
N LEU A 245 1.42 -22.81 22.95
CA LEU A 245 0.46 -23.75 23.51
C LEU A 245 0.92 -25.20 23.29
N GLU A 246 1.38 -25.54 22.08
CA GLU A 246 1.91 -26.88 21.78
C GLU A 246 3.14 -27.20 22.65
N ARG A 247 4.06 -26.24 22.82
CA ARG A 247 5.21 -26.40 23.73
C ARG A 247 4.80 -26.60 25.19
N LEU A 248 3.74 -25.93 25.64
CA LEU A 248 3.21 -26.06 27.00
C LEU A 248 2.58 -27.45 27.17
N GLU A 249 1.77 -27.89 26.22
CA GLU A 249 1.16 -29.22 26.21
C GLU A 249 2.24 -30.32 26.22
N HIS A 250 3.27 -30.20 25.39
CA HIS A 250 4.40 -31.13 25.39
C HIS A 250 5.12 -31.18 26.74
N LYS A 251 5.38 -30.02 27.36
CA LYS A 251 5.98 -29.95 28.72
C LYS A 251 5.07 -30.58 29.77
N ARG A 252 3.76 -30.37 29.67
CA ARG A 252 2.76 -30.95 30.57
C ARG A 252 2.73 -32.47 30.43
N GLY A 253 2.69 -32.99 29.19
CA GLY A 253 2.76 -34.41 28.90
C GLY A 253 4.06 -35.06 29.42
N SER A 254 5.21 -34.42 29.19
CA SER A 254 6.50 -34.87 29.75
C SER A 254 6.52 -34.85 31.29
N HIS A 255 5.89 -33.86 31.92
CA HIS A 255 5.77 -33.82 33.37
C HIS A 255 4.84 -34.92 33.91
N GLU A 256 3.72 -35.17 33.22
CA GLU A 256 2.77 -36.21 33.58
C GLU A 256 3.39 -37.60 33.45
N GLN A 257 4.14 -37.86 32.37
CA GLN A 257 4.93 -39.08 32.19
C GLN A 257 5.96 -39.26 33.32
N ARG A 258 6.69 -38.20 33.70
CA ARG A 258 7.62 -38.25 34.85
C ARG A 258 6.92 -38.55 36.17
N ILE A 259 5.78 -37.91 36.44
CA ILE A 259 4.98 -38.20 37.66
C ILE A 259 4.48 -39.65 37.63
N SER A 260 3.99 -40.13 36.49
CA SER A 260 3.53 -41.51 36.31
C SER A 260 4.65 -42.51 36.56
N GLY A 261 5.84 -42.29 36.01
CA GLY A 261 7.02 -43.12 36.27
C GLY A 261 7.43 -43.12 37.74
N ILE A 262 7.43 -41.96 38.41
CA ILE A 262 7.70 -41.89 39.86
C ILE A 262 6.66 -42.69 40.66
N LYS A 263 5.38 -42.61 40.29
CA LYS A 263 4.31 -43.40 40.94
C LYS A 263 4.53 -44.90 40.79
N GLN A 264 4.89 -45.37 39.59
CA GLN A 264 5.20 -46.78 39.34
C GLN A 264 6.39 -47.26 40.18
N ILE A 265 7.48 -46.48 40.24
CA ILE A 265 8.66 -46.82 41.06
C ILE A 265 8.30 -46.90 42.56
N ILE A 266 7.45 -46.00 43.06
CA ILE A 266 6.97 -46.03 44.44
C ILE A 266 6.15 -47.29 44.71
N GLU A 267 5.27 -47.67 43.79
CA GLU A 267 4.43 -48.87 43.88
C GLU A 267 5.28 -50.16 43.87
N GLU A 268 6.21 -50.29 42.93
CA GLU A 268 7.15 -51.42 42.87
C GLU A 268 7.99 -51.55 44.16
N ARG A 269 8.47 -50.42 44.69
CA ARG A 269 9.23 -50.42 45.95
C ARG A 269 8.36 -50.83 47.15
N ALA A 270 7.09 -50.42 47.17
CA ALA A 270 6.14 -50.84 48.20
C ALA A 270 5.88 -52.36 48.14
N GLU A 271 5.72 -52.93 46.95
CA GLU A 271 5.58 -54.38 46.77
C GLU A 271 6.83 -55.15 47.23
N LEU A 272 8.02 -54.67 46.87
CA LEU A 272 9.28 -55.30 47.27
C LEU A 272 9.46 -55.32 48.78
N LEU A 273 9.15 -54.20 49.46
CA LEU A 273 9.16 -54.12 50.92
C LEU A 273 8.14 -55.08 51.53
N HIS A 274 6.95 -55.21 50.94
CA HIS A 274 5.93 -56.16 51.39
C HIS A 274 6.42 -57.60 51.30
N ARG A 275 6.99 -58.01 50.15
CA ARG A 275 7.59 -59.34 49.96
C ARG A 275 8.76 -59.60 50.91
N GLN A 276 9.56 -58.58 51.23
CA GLN A 276 10.64 -58.69 52.21
C GLN A 276 10.10 -58.90 53.62
N HIS A 277 9.06 -58.16 54.00
CA HIS A 277 8.41 -58.31 55.30
C HIS A 277 7.81 -59.71 55.48
N GLU A 278 7.13 -60.25 54.45
CA GLU A 278 6.63 -61.63 54.47
C GLU A 278 7.74 -62.67 54.64
N ARG A 279 8.86 -62.49 53.93
CA ARG A 279 10.03 -63.38 54.06
C ARG A 279 10.62 -63.33 55.47
N ASN A 280 10.73 -62.14 56.05
CA ASN A 280 11.25 -61.98 57.41
C ASN A 280 10.31 -62.59 58.45
N LYS A 281 8.99 -62.40 58.30
CA LYS A 281 7.99 -63.04 59.16
C LYS A 281 8.08 -64.56 59.13
N LYS A 282 8.23 -65.15 57.94
CA LYS A 282 8.46 -66.60 57.78
C LYS A 282 9.78 -67.05 58.44
N LYS A 283 10.84 -66.25 58.36
CA LYS A 283 12.12 -66.56 59.03
C LYS A 283 11.99 -66.53 60.55
N GLU A 284 11.30 -65.55 61.13
CA GLU A 284 11.04 -65.49 62.56
C GLU A 284 10.19 -66.68 63.04
N GLU A 285 9.19 -67.10 62.27
CA GLU A 285 8.40 -68.31 62.57
C GLU A 285 9.22 -69.61 62.54
N ILE A 286 10.25 -69.68 61.69
CA ILE A 286 11.15 -70.84 61.62
C ILE A 286 12.19 -70.79 62.75
N LEU A 287 12.75 -69.61 63.03
CA LEU A 287 13.75 -69.40 64.08
C LEU A 287 13.18 -69.67 65.49
N THR A 288 11.90 -69.36 65.71
CA THR A 288 11.21 -69.65 66.98
C THR A 288 10.85 -71.12 67.17
N LYS A 289 11.00 -71.98 66.14
CA LYS A 289 10.65 -73.41 66.17
C LYS A 289 11.84 -74.37 66.16
N ALA A 290 13.07 -73.87 66.19
CA ALA A 290 14.27 -74.71 66.08
C ALA A 290 15.01 -74.80 67.42
N ASP A 291 14.68 -75.80 68.24
CA ASP A 291 15.48 -76.25 69.38
C ASP A 291 15.78 -77.74 69.17
N MET A 292 17.05 -78.08 68.90
CA MET A 292 17.42 -79.34 68.23
C MET A 292 18.71 -79.93 68.81
N GLY A 293 18.64 -81.20 69.23
CA GLY A 293 19.62 -81.92 70.08
C GLY A 293 20.74 -82.66 69.32
N GLN A 294 21.62 -83.34 70.08
CA GLN A 294 22.93 -83.84 69.62
C GLN A 294 22.91 -84.91 68.50
N ASP A 295 21.82 -85.66 68.30
CA ASP A 295 21.67 -86.57 67.14
C ASP A 295 21.40 -85.81 65.83
N GLU A 296 20.81 -84.62 65.93
CA GLU A 296 20.62 -83.73 64.80
C GLU A 296 21.90 -83.01 64.43
N GLU A 297 22.87 -82.91 65.33
CA GLU A 297 24.22 -82.43 65.03
C GLU A 297 24.96 -83.36 64.05
N GLN A 298 24.77 -84.68 64.15
CA GLN A 298 25.33 -85.63 63.18
C GLN A 298 24.58 -85.61 61.84
N LYS A 299 23.26 -85.44 61.88
CA LYS A 299 22.45 -85.20 60.67
C LYS A 299 22.84 -83.86 60.02
N LEU A 300 23.13 -82.84 60.83
CA LEU A 300 23.67 -81.54 60.44
C LEU A 300 25.06 -81.68 59.84
N LYS A 301 25.95 -82.54 60.36
CA LYS A 301 27.28 -82.80 59.77
C LYS A 301 27.17 -83.44 58.39
N ARG A 302 26.33 -84.47 58.20
CA ARG A 302 26.06 -85.05 56.86
C ARG A 302 25.38 -84.03 55.94
N MET A 303 24.43 -83.28 56.46
CA MET A 303 23.78 -82.17 55.76
C MET A 303 24.76 -81.04 55.44
N ASN A 304 25.82 -80.85 56.23
CA ASN A 304 26.86 -79.84 56.01
C ASN A 304 27.80 -80.26 54.89
N VAL A 305 28.12 -81.56 54.76
CA VAL A 305 28.85 -82.11 53.62
C VAL A 305 28.02 -82.02 52.34
N ILE A 306 26.73 -82.38 52.40
CA ILE A 306 25.80 -82.16 51.27
C ILE A 306 25.70 -80.67 50.95
N ARG A 307 25.65 -79.79 51.97
CA ARG A 307 25.71 -78.34 51.80
C ARG A 307 26.99 -77.91 51.11
N GLN A 308 28.15 -78.41 51.52
CA GLN A 308 29.44 -78.10 50.89
C GLN A 308 29.47 -78.54 49.43
N LEU A 309 28.95 -79.72 49.11
CA LEU A 309 28.85 -80.20 47.74
C LEU A 309 27.88 -79.34 46.92
N TYR A 310 26.74 -78.97 47.51
CA TYR A 310 25.79 -78.05 46.91
C TYR A 310 26.36 -76.64 46.74
N THR A 311 27.16 -76.17 47.71
CA THR A 311 27.90 -74.91 47.65
C THR A 311 28.91 -74.96 46.52
N THR A 312 29.63 -76.06 46.33
CA THR A 312 30.59 -76.21 45.23
C THR A 312 29.89 -76.21 43.86
N ILE A 313 28.76 -76.92 43.74
CA ILE A 313 27.93 -76.91 42.52
C ILE A 313 27.34 -75.52 42.28
N LEU A 314 26.92 -74.84 43.34
CA LEU A 314 26.35 -73.50 43.27
C LEU A 314 27.43 -72.47 42.91
N GLU A 315 28.62 -72.56 43.47
CA GLU A 315 29.79 -71.74 43.12
C GLU A 315 30.17 -71.93 41.65
N LYS A 316 30.19 -73.18 41.17
CA LYS A 316 30.41 -73.46 39.75
C LYS A 316 29.32 -72.81 38.89
N LYS A 317 28.04 -72.98 39.26
CA LYS A 317 26.94 -72.36 38.53
C LYS A 317 27.00 -70.82 38.57
N MET A 318 27.38 -70.24 39.71
CA MET A 318 27.58 -68.79 39.83
C MET A 318 28.76 -68.32 38.97
N SER A 319 29.84 -69.08 38.88
CA SER A 319 30.97 -68.80 37.98
C SER A 319 30.54 -68.87 36.51
N ASP A 320 29.77 -69.89 36.12
CA ASP A 320 29.22 -70.00 34.76
C ASP A 320 28.26 -68.82 34.45
N ASP A 321 27.42 -68.44 35.40
CA ASP A 321 26.51 -67.28 35.29
C ASP A 321 27.29 -65.95 35.22
N GLU A 322 28.41 -65.83 35.94
CA GLU A 322 29.31 -64.67 35.94
C GLU A 322 30.07 -64.53 34.61
N GLU A 323 30.58 -65.63 34.05
CA GLU A 323 31.17 -65.64 32.70
C GLU A 323 30.14 -65.24 31.63
N HIS A 324 28.91 -65.75 31.75
CA HIS A 324 27.81 -65.39 30.85
C HIS A 324 27.44 -63.90 30.98
N LEU A 325 27.33 -63.37 32.20
CA LEU A 325 27.08 -61.95 32.45
C LEU A 325 28.22 -61.06 31.93
N SER A 326 29.47 -61.47 32.11
CA SER A 326 30.66 -60.76 31.61
C SER A 326 30.70 -60.71 30.07
N SER A 327 30.36 -61.82 29.41
CA SER A 327 30.19 -61.85 27.95
C SER A 327 29.11 -60.86 27.49
N LEU A 328 27.97 -60.85 28.18
CA LEU A 328 26.84 -59.95 27.90
C LEU A 328 27.21 -58.48 28.11
N GLU A 329 27.91 -58.16 29.20
CA GLU A 329 28.43 -56.82 29.49
C GLU A 329 29.43 -56.35 28.42
N ASN A 330 30.33 -57.23 27.96
CA ASN A 330 31.26 -56.95 26.87
C ASN A 330 30.51 -56.65 25.55
N THR A 331 29.45 -57.39 25.23
CA THR A 331 28.62 -57.09 24.06
C THR A 331 27.90 -55.74 24.20
N PHE A 332 27.43 -55.40 25.40
CA PHE A 332 26.82 -54.10 25.70
C PHE A 332 27.83 -52.97 25.58
N HIS A 333 29.05 -53.13 26.09
CA HIS A 333 30.11 -52.15 25.91
C HIS A 333 30.46 -51.93 24.45
N ARG A 334 30.55 -52.99 23.65
CA ARG A 334 30.77 -52.87 22.21
C ARG A 334 29.62 -52.13 21.53
N LEU A 335 28.38 -52.43 21.89
CA LEU A 335 27.20 -51.79 21.34
C LEU A 335 27.11 -50.31 21.74
N ARG A 336 27.44 -49.99 22.99
CA ARG A 336 27.58 -48.63 23.52
C ARG A 336 28.67 -47.83 22.80
N ASN A 337 29.83 -48.44 22.55
CA ASN A 337 30.93 -47.78 21.83
C ASN A 337 30.57 -47.49 20.37
N VAL A 338 29.85 -48.41 19.70
CA VAL A 338 29.44 -48.23 18.29
C VAL A 338 28.29 -47.23 18.16
N THR A 339 27.32 -47.27 19.06
CA THR A 339 26.11 -46.42 18.97
C THR A 339 26.27 -45.07 19.66
N GLY A 340 27.25 -44.93 20.56
CA GLY A 340 27.42 -43.76 21.42
C GLY A 340 26.35 -43.61 22.50
N LEU A 341 25.47 -44.60 22.69
CA LEU A 341 24.37 -44.55 23.65
C LEU A 341 24.75 -45.27 24.93
N SER A 342 24.72 -44.57 26.05
CA SER A 342 25.11 -45.12 27.35
C SER A 342 24.02 -45.94 28.03
N ASN A 343 22.76 -45.77 27.62
CA ASN A 343 21.62 -46.46 28.20
C ASN A 343 21.07 -47.52 27.23
N VAL A 344 20.87 -48.75 27.73
CA VAL A 344 20.33 -49.88 26.98
C VAL A 344 18.89 -49.65 26.55
N GLU A 345 18.09 -49.05 27.42
CA GLU A 345 16.68 -48.74 27.13
C GLU A 345 16.55 -47.79 25.95
N GLU A 346 17.43 -46.79 25.84
CA GLU A 346 17.45 -45.86 24.71
C GLU A 346 17.79 -46.55 23.38
N VAL A 347 18.65 -47.58 23.40
CA VAL A 347 18.98 -48.36 22.21
C VAL A 347 17.75 -49.15 21.75
N VAL A 348 17.06 -49.81 22.67
CA VAL A 348 15.85 -50.60 22.37
C VAL A 348 14.72 -49.69 21.89
N GLU A 349 14.51 -48.56 22.56
CA GLU A 349 13.50 -47.57 22.17
C GLU A 349 13.82 -46.98 20.80
N LYS A 350 15.08 -46.63 20.51
CA LYS A 350 15.47 -46.15 19.17
C LYS A 350 15.31 -47.22 18.10
N PHE A 351 15.53 -48.49 18.43
CA PHE A 351 15.32 -49.59 17.49
C PHE A 351 13.82 -49.79 17.18
N LEU A 352 12.98 -49.81 18.21
CA LEU A 352 11.52 -49.91 18.07
C LEU A 352 10.93 -48.70 17.33
N THR A 353 11.43 -47.49 17.61
CA THR A 353 10.98 -46.24 16.96
C THR A 353 11.65 -45.99 15.60
N ARG A 354 12.64 -46.79 15.20
CA ARG A 354 13.34 -46.59 13.91
C ARG A 354 12.38 -46.74 12.74
N THR A 355 11.54 -47.78 12.76
CA THR A 355 10.58 -48.05 11.68
C THR A 355 9.52 -46.97 11.59
N THR A 356 9.02 -46.49 12.72
CA THR A 356 8.01 -45.42 12.77
C THR A 356 8.59 -44.08 12.30
N LYS A 357 9.80 -43.71 12.76
CA LYS A 357 10.50 -42.51 12.29
C LYS A 357 10.84 -42.57 10.81
N ASN A 358 11.25 -43.75 10.30
CA ASN A 358 11.52 -43.92 8.88
C ASN A 358 10.24 -43.79 8.04
N ALA A 359 9.11 -44.35 8.51
CA ALA A 359 7.82 -44.17 7.87
C ALA A 359 7.36 -42.69 7.88
N GLN A 360 7.58 -41.97 8.98
CA GLN A 360 7.31 -40.52 9.06
C GLN A 360 8.21 -39.72 8.10
N LEU A 361 9.49 -40.07 8.00
CA LEU A 361 10.41 -39.44 7.04
C LEU A 361 10.02 -39.72 5.59
N GLN A 362 9.54 -40.92 5.28
CA GLN A 362 8.99 -41.23 3.95
C GLN A 362 7.71 -40.43 3.66
N ALA A 363 6.78 -40.38 4.62
CA ALA A 363 5.54 -39.60 4.46
C ALA A 363 5.83 -38.10 4.25
N THR A 364 6.74 -37.51 5.03
CA THR A 364 7.17 -36.12 4.86
C THR A 364 7.90 -35.89 3.54
N ALA A 365 8.75 -36.84 3.09
CA ALA A 365 9.37 -36.77 1.78
C ALA A 365 8.33 -36.79 0.65
N ASP A 366 7.32 -37.64 0.73
CA ASP A 366 6.22 -37.72 -0.25
C ASP A 366 5.37 -36.44 -0.26
N GLU A 367 5.08 -35.86 0.89
CA GLU A 367 4.39 -34.56 1.01
C GLU A 367 5.20 -33.42 0.38
N LEU A 368 6.51 -33.39 0.63
CA LEU A 368 7.40 -32.40 0.02
C LEU A 368 7.48 -32.58 -1.51
N LEU A 369 7.52 -33.82 -2.01
CA LEU A 369 7.47 -34.08 -3.44
C LEU A 369 6.16 -33.61 -4.08
N LYS A 370 5.01 -33.87 -3.44
CA LYS A 370 3.70 -33.34 -3.88
C LYS A 370 3.67 -31.82 -3.87
N LYS A 371 4.26 -31.17 -2.85
CA LYS A 371 4.37 -29.70 -2.77
C LYS A 371 5.27 -29.13 -3.86
N ILE A 372 6.38 -29.78 -4.18
CA ILE A 372 7.25 -29.38 -5.30
C ILE A 372 6.50 -29.50 -6.62
N GLU A 373 5.72 -30.56 -6.82
CA GLU A 373 4.94 -30.75 -8.05
C GLU A 373 3.82 -29.69 -8.17
N SER A 374 3.09 -29.38 -7.10
CA SER A 374 2.08 -28.32 -7.11
C SER A 374 2.69 -26.95 -7.42
N LEU A 375 3.83 -26.61 -6.81
CA LEU A 375 4.56 -25.37 -7.10
C LEU A 375 5.08 -25.32 -8.55
N LYS A 376 5.51 -26.45 -9.13
CA LYS A 376 5.89 -26.51 -10.54
C LYS A 376 4.70 -26.23 -11.47
N VAL A 377 3.54 -26.80 -11.18
CA VAL A 377 2.30 -26.56 -11.95
C VAL A 377 1.86 -25.10 -11.83
N GLU A 378 1.92 -24.53 -10.63
CA GLU A 378 1.60 -23.12 -10.39
C GLU A 378 2.58 -22.19 -11.11
N ASN A 379 3.89 -22.42 -11.01
CA ASN A 379 4.90 -21.65 -11.73
C ASN A 379 4.67 -21.71 -13.25
N LYS A 380 4.38 -22.89 -13.80
CA LYS A 380 4.03 -23.05 -15.22
C LYS A 380 2.79 -22.26 -15.61
N LYS A 381 1.77 -22.21 -14.74
CA LYS A 381 0.56 -21.41 -14.93
C LYS A 381 0.87 -19.91 -14.89
N SER A 382 1.64 -19.43 -13.92
CA SER A 382 2.04 -18.02 -13.81
C SER A 382 2.90 -17.57 -14.99
N ARG A 383 3.81 -18.43 -15.48
CA ARG A 383 4.59 -18.17 -16.70
C ARG A 383 3.69 -18.04 -17.93
N ARG A 384 2.69 -18.91 -18.09
CA ARG A 384 1.71 -18.80 -19.17
C ARG A 384 0.89 -17.51 -19.08
N GLN A 385 0.48 -17.11 -17.87
CA GLN A 385 -0.22 -15.85 -17.67
C GLN A 385 0.65 -14.66 -18.02
N LEU A 386 1.92 -14.66 -17.60
CA LEU A 386 2.88 -13.61 -17.95
C LEU A 386 3.08 -13.54 -19.48
N GLU A 387 3.23 -14.69 -20.13
CA GLU A 387 3.36 -14.76 -21.59
C GLU A 387 2.10 -14.25 -22.31
N GLU A 388 0.91 -14.60 -21.81
CA GLU A 388 -0.37 -14.08 -22.32
C GLU A 388 -0.50 -12.57 -22.12
N THR A 389 -0.08 -12.04 -20.96
CA THR A 389 -0.04 -10.59 -20.72
C THR A 389 0.94 -9.90 -21.65
N ILE A 390 2.16 -10.44 -21.81
CA ILE A 390 3.15 -9.91 -22.75
C ILE A 390 2.59 -9.92 -24.17
N GLN A 391 1.99 -11.03 -24.62
CA GLN A 391 1.38 -11.11 -25.95
C GLN A 391 0.21 -10.14 -26.12
N ARG A 392 -0.62 -9.93 -25.09
CA ARG A 392 -1.68 -8.90 -25.11
C ARG A 392 -1.11 -7.49 -25.17
N THR A 393 -0.09 -7.19 -24.38
CA THR A 393 0.56 -5.87 -24.35
C THR A 393 1.30 -5.58 -25.65
N VAL A 394 2.00 -6.56 -26.22
CA VAL A 394 2.71 -6.43 -27.51
C VAL A 394 1.72 -6.43 -28.69
N GLY A 395 0.59 -7.14 -28.57
CA GLY A 395 -0.39 -7.32 -29.64
C GLY A 395 -1.45 -6.24 -29.77
N ASN A 396 -1.88 -5.60 -28.67
CA ASN A 396 -3.01 -4.65 -28.69
C ASN A 396 -2.61 -3.17 -28.78
N ALA A 397 -1.35 -2.82 -28.57
CA ALA A 397 -0.86 -1.46 -28.79
C ALA A 397 0.56 -1.55 -29.32
N GLY A 398 0.78 -1.13 -30.57
CA GLY A 398 2.14 -0.80 -30.99
C GLY A 398 2.73 0.14 -29.93
N ASN A 399 3.98 -0.08 -29.51
CA ASN A 399 4.70 0.53 -28.38
C ASN A 399 4.46 2.04 -28.10
N ARG A 400 3.84 2.78 -29.03
CA ARG A 400 3.48 4.19 -28.97
C ARG A 400 2.56 4.59 -27.82
N GLU A 401 1.62 3.74 -27.35
CA GLU A 401 0.81 4.10 -26.16
C GLU A 401 1.63 4.01 -24.87
N VAL A 402 2.46 2.96 -24.74
CA VAL A 402 3.38 2.83 -23.60
C VAL A 402 4.37 3.99 -23.56
N TYR A 403 4.92 4.41 -24.71
CA TYR A 403 5.78 5.60 -24.74
C TYR A 403 5.02 6.89 -24.42
N GLN A 404 3.76 7.03 -24.81
CA GLN A 404 2.94 8.19 -24.43
C GLN A 404 2.65 8.22 -22.92
N GLU A 405 2.38 7.07 -22.30
CA GLU A 405 2.20 6.99 -20.85
C GLU A 405 3.49 7.33 -20.11
N VAL A 406 4.64 6.81 -20.58
CA VAL A 406 5.95 7.17 -20.03
C VAL A 406 6.24 8.67 -20.20
N ASP A 407 5.98 9.24 -21.37
CA ASP A 407 6.16 10.69 -21.61
C ASP A 407 5.23 11.54 -20.72
N LEU A 408 4.00 11.10 -20.47
CA LEU A 408 3.07 11.79 -19.56
C LEU A 408 3.56 11.71 -18.12
N ILE A 409 4.09 10.56 -17.69
CA ILE A 409 4.67 10.39 -16.36
C ILE A 409 5.93 11.25 -16.23
N ASP A 410 6.81 11.28 -17.22
CA ASP A 410 8.02 12.11 -17.21
C ASP A 410 7.69 13.60 -17.17
N ASN A 411 6.67 14.04 -17.90
CA ASN A 411 6.16 15.41 -17.83
C ASN A 411 5.57 15.72 -16.44
N ALA A 412 4.81 14.79 -15.85
CA ALA A 412 4.25 14.96 -14.52
C ALA A 412 5.36 15.05 -13.45
N VAL A 413 6.35 14.16 -13.52
CA VAL A 413 7.53 14.15 -12.64
C VAL A 413 8.33 15.44 -12.80
N GLY A 414 8.60 15.87 -14.04
CA GLY A 414 9.28 17.15 -14.31
C GLY A 414 8.54 18.35 -13.73
N SER A 415 7.20 18.37 -13.83
CA SER A 415 6.37 19.42 -13.24
C SER A 415 6.41 19.41 -11.71
N ALA A 416 6.40 18.23 -11.08
CA ALA A 416 6.46 18.07 -9.64
C ALA A 416 7.83 18.47 -9.08
N VAL A 417 8.92 18.10 -9.74
CA VAL A 417 10.28 18.53 -9.39
C VAL A 417 10.39 20.06 -9.45
N LYS A 418 9.87 20.67 -10.52
CA LYS A 418 9.84 22.14 -10.65
C LYS A 418 9.05 22.81 -9.53
N GLN A 419 7.87 22.28 -9.17
CA GLN A 419 7.08 22.81 -8.05
C GLN A 419 7.80 22.66 -6.69
N CYS A 420 8.49 21.54 -6.47
CA CYS A 420 9.30 21.32 -5.29
C CYS A 420 10.46 22.33 -5.21
N GLU A 421 11.14 22.57 -6.32
CA GLU A 421 12.22 23.55 -6.41
C GLU A 421 11.71 24.98 -6.18
N ASP A 422 10.58 25.36 -6.80
CA ASP A 422 9.92 26.65 -6.57
C ASP A 422 9.47 26.82 -5.10
N SER A 423 9.00 25.74 -4.46
CA SER A 423 8.67 25.73 -3.03
C SER A 423 9.92 25.93 -2.16
N LYS A 424 11.01 25.23 -2.47
CA LYS A 424 12.29 25.38 -1.78
C LYS A 424 12.88 26.79 -1.95
N GLN A 425 12.78 27.37 -3.15
CA GLN A 425 13.17 28.76 -3.41
C GLN A 425 12.31 29.76 -2.62
N ARG A 426 10.99 29.52 -2.51
CA ARG A 426 10.12 30.35 -1.65
C ARG A 426 10.46 30.21 -0.16
N ALA A 427 10.71 28.99 0.31
CA ALA A 427 11.08 28.72 1.70
C ALA A 427 12.43 29.37 2.07
N THR A 428 13.42 29.30 1.19
CA THR A 428 14.72 29.97 1.40
C THR A 428 14.59 31.49 1.42
N LYS A 429 13.83 32.09 0.48
CA LYS A 429 13.52 33.54 0.51
C LYS A 429 12.85 33.94 1.82
N LEU A 430 11.83 33.19 2.24
CA LEU A 430 11.09 33.46 3.47
C LEU A 430 11.98 33.30 4.71
N SER A 431 12.89 32.33 4.73
CA SER A 431 13.86 32.15 5.81
C SER A 431 14.84 33.33 5.91
N VAL A 432 15.29 33.88 4.77
CA VAL A 432 16.14 35.09 4.75
C VAL A 432 15.36 36.29 5.29
N THR A 433 14.13 36.52 4.83
CA THR A 433 13.30 37.64 5.32
C THR A 433 12.97 37.52 6.81
N ILE A 434 12.76 36.30 7.32
CA ILE A 434 12.58 36.08 8.76
C ILE A 434 13.88 36.37 9.51
N GLY A 435 15.04 35.99 8.97
CA GLY A 435 16.35 36.34 9.53
C GLY A 435 16.53 37.85 9.68
N GLU A 436 16.27 38.60 8.60
CA GLU A 436 16.32 40.07 8.58
C GLU A 436 15.34 40.70 9.58
N LEU A 437 14.11 40.15 9.67
CA LEU A 437 13.11 40.61 10.64
C LEU A 437 13.58 40.40 12.08
N ARG A 438 14.18 39.24 12.39
CA ARG A 438 14.73 38.95 13.74
C ARG A 438 15.84 39.93 14.10
N GLU A 439 16.74 40.23 13.17
CA GLU A 439 17.81 41.21 13.40
C GLU A 439 17.27 42.62 13.61
N THR A 440 16.30 43.04 12.80
CA THR A 440 15.69 44.39 12.93
C THR A 440 14.95 44.54 14.25
N VAL A 441 14.13 43.57 14.66
CA VAL A 441 13.45 43.56 15.97
C VAL A 441 14.45 43.64 17.13
N ALA A 442 15.53 42.84 17.09
CA ALA A 442 16.57 42.90 18.12
C ALA A 442 17.25 44.26 18.20
N ARG A 443 17.56 44.88 17.05
CA ARG A 443 18.14 46.23 16.98
C ARG A 443 17.17 47.30 17.52
N PHE A 444 15.87 47.19 17.23
CA PHE A 444 14.86 48.12 17.74
C PHE A 444 14.68 47.99 19.25
N LEU A 445 14.50 46.77 19.76
CA LEU A 445 14.42 46.50 21.20
C LEU A 445 15.68 47.01 21.93
N SER A 446 16.85 46.78 21.34
CA SER A 446 18.10 47.25 21.95
C SER A 446 18.19 48.77 22.07
N LYS A 447 17.66 49.49 21.09
CA LYS A 447 17.59 50.96 21.09
C LYS A 447 16.55 51.50 22.06
N ILE A 448 15.41 50.83 22.19
CA ILE A 448 14.32 51.27 23.06
C ILE A 448 14.67 51.03 24.54
N GLN A 449 15.22 49.85 24.85
CA GLN A 449 15.52 49.47 26.24
C GLN A 449 16.90 49.94 26.71
N ASN A 450 17.73 50.52 25.82
CA ASN A 450 19.15 50.82 26.08
C ASN A 450 19.95 49.63 26.63
N LYS A 451 19.55 48.40 26.26
CA LYS A 451 20.20 47.14 26.65
C LYS A 451 20.46 46.32 25.40
N ILE A 452 21.58 45.60 25.35
CA ILE A 452 21.87 44.73 24.20
C ILE A 452 20.94 43.52 24.28
N VAL A 453 19.94 43.46 23.39
CA VAL A 453 19.00 42.34 23.30
C VAL A 453 19.50 41.36 22.24
N PRO A 454 19.72 40.07 22.59
CA PRO A 454 20.16 39.07 21.63
C PRO A 454 19.08 38.79 20.56
N VAL A 455 19.50 38.30 19.38
CA VAL A 455 18.58 38.01 18.27
C VAL A 455 17.54 36.97 18.71
N PRO A 456 16.23 37.30 18.74
CA PRO A 456 15.20 36.41 19.27
C PRO A 456 15.10 35.14 18.44
N SER A 457 14.81 33.99 19.03
CA SER A 457 14.59 32.74 18.27
C SER A 457 13.37 32.86 17.35
N VAL A 458 13.26 32.03 16.30
CA VAL A 458 12.09 32.07 15.38
C VAL A 458 10.79 31.81 16.14
N LYS A 459 10.81 30.94 17.16
CA LYS A 459 9.65 30.63 18.00
C LYS A 459 9.22 31.82 18.86
N ASN A 460 10.18 32.61 19.34
CA ASN A 460 9.95 33.73 20.25
C ASN A 460 9.84 35.08 19.51
N LEU A 461 9.86 35.07 18.17
CA LEU A 461 9.79 36.28 17.36
C LEU A 461 8.45 37.01 17.57
N GLY A 462 7.34 36.27 17.66
CA GLY A 462 6.03 36.87 17.93
C GLY A 462 5.98 37.61 19.27
N GLU A 463 6.48 36.98 20.33
CA GLU A 463 6.57 37.60 21.66
C GLU A 463 7.47 38.83 21.66
N SER A 464 8.59 38.78 20.95
CA SER A 464 9.53 39.91 20.83
C SER A 464 8.93 41.09 20.07
N ILE A 465 8.09 40.84 19.07
CA ILE A 465 7.36 41.88 18.35
C ILE A 465 6.32 42.52 19.27
N HIS A 466 5.58 41.74 20.05
CA HIS A 466 4.62 42.28 21.02
C HIS A 466 5.30 43.09 22.14
N LEU A 467 6.47 42.63 22.62
CA LEU A 467 7.27 43.39 23.57
C LEU A 467 7.74 44.72 22.97
N LEU A 468 8.22 44.68 21.72
CA LEU A 468 8.63 45.89 21.00
C LEU A 468 7.48 46.90 20.85
N ASP A 469 6.29 46.43 20.53
CA ASP A 469 5.10 47.26 20.37
C ASP A 469 4.64 47.87 21.71
N ALA A 470 4.72 47.10 22.80
CA ALA A 470 4.41 47.57 24.14
C ALA A 470 5.38 48.67 24.61
N ASP A 471 6.69 48.43 24.47
CA ASP A 471 7.72 49.40 24.87
C ASP A 471 7.67 50.67 24.00
N LEU A 472 7.40 50.52 22.69
CA LEU A 472 7.21 51.66 21.79
C LEU A 472 5.98 52.48 22.19
N THR A 473 4.89 51.81 22.56
CA THR A 473 3.67 52.47 23.04
C THR A 473 3.91 53.21 24.35
N GLU A 474 4.68 52.64 25.27
CA GLU A 474 5.07 53.30 26.52
C GLU A 474 5.95 54.53 26.26
N MET A 475 6.95 54.41 25.38
CA MET A 475 7.78 55.54 24.97
C MET A 475 6.96 56.65 24.31
N MET A 476 6.02 56.30 23.43
CA MET A 476 5.11 57.27 22.80
C MET A 476 4.22 57.97 23.84
N LYS A 477 3.74 57.23 24.87
CA LYS A 477 2.98 57.83 25.98
C LYS A 477 3.83 58.77 26.83
N ALA A 478 5.08 58.40 27.13
CA ALA A 478 6.01 59.26 27.88
C ALA A 478 6.35 60.54 27.11
N VAL A 479 6.58 60.42 25.79
CA VAL A 479 6.78 61.59 24.92
C VAL A 479 5.53 62.48 24.88
N ALA A 480 4.34 61.89 24.74
CA ALA A 480 3.08 62.64 24.77
C ALA A 480 2.87 63.36 26.12
N ALA A 481 3.16 62.70 27.24
CA ALA A 481 3.08 63.32 28.57
C ALA A 481 4.09 64.47 28.75
N ASN A 482 5.33 64.29 28.28
CA ASN A 482 6.35 65.35 28.33
C ASN A 482 6.00 66.53 27.42
N LEU A 483 5.31 66.31 26.30
CA LEU A 483 4.79 67.39 25.47
C LEU A 483 3.65 68.14 26.16
N THR A 484 2.73 67.44 26.83
CA THR A 484 1.64 68.10 27.57
C THR A 484 2.12 68.88 28.79
N MET A 485 3.17 68.43 29.50
CA MET A 485 3.73 69.13 30.66
C MET A 485 4.53 70.38 30.26
N LYS A 486 5.00 70.46 29.01
CA LYS A 486 5.80 71.59 28.52
C LYS A 486 4.94 72.76 28.02
N ASP A 487 3.64 72.55 27.82
CA ASP A 487 2.70 73.61 27.46
C ASP A 487 2.19 74.39 28.69
N ASP A 488 2.42 73.90 29.92
CA ASP A 488 1.98 74.56 31.16
C ASP A 488 3.08 75.39 31.87
N ASP A 489 4.36 75.18 31.55
CA ASP A 489 5.50 75.89 32.14
C ASP A 489 6.41 76.54 31.07
N ASP A 490 5.91 77.55 30.34
CA ASP A 490 6.77 78.66 29.88
C ASP A 490 6.00 79.96 29.53
N ILE A 491 5.81 80.81 30.55
CA ILE A 491 6.07 82.25 30.48
C ILE A 491 7.17 82.52 31.51
N THR A 492 8.45 82.39 31.19
CA THR A 492 9.43 83.49 31.39
C THR A 492 10.80 83.21 30.78
N VAL A 493 11.11 84.08 29.82
CA VAL A 493 12.39 84.37 29.16
C VAL A 493 13.59 84.40 30.10
N GLU A 494 14.65 83.66 29.78
CA GLU A 494 16.02 84.21 29.67
C GLU A 494 16.98 83.28 28.91
N SER A 495 17.68 83.86 27.93
CA SER A 495 18.76 83.25 27.14
C SER A 495 20.08 83.25 27.91
N PRO A 496 21.02 82.30 27.66
CA PRO A 496 22.08 82.65 26.72
C PRO A 496 22.65 81.50 25.85
N GLN A 497 22.87 81.86 24.58
CA GLN A 497 24.00 81.55 23.69
C GLN A 497 24.65 80.14 23.58
N LYS A 498 24.62 79.69 22.32
CA LYS A 498 25.72 79.15 21.47
C LYS A 498 26.29 77.74 21.74
N GLY A 499 26.25 76.96 20.65
CA GLY A 499 26.99 75.71 20.41
C GLY A 499 26.04 74.51 20.52
N ASN A 500 26.06 73.49 19.68
CA ASN A 500 26.96 73.10 18.61
C ASN A 500 26.27 71.92 17.87
N ASP A 501 26.57 71.74 16.59
CA ASP A 501 26.47 70.50 15.80
C ASP A 501 25.11 69.79 15.55
N GLY A 502 24.64 69.96 14.31
CA GLY A 502 24.63 68.85 13.34
C GLY A 502 23.61 67.73 13.52
N ASN A 503 22.33 67.98 13.22
CA ASN A 503 21.47 66.95 12.62
C ASN A 503 20.16 67.53 12.04
N GLN A 504 20.21 68.14 10.87
CA GLN A 504 19.01 68.50 10.11
C GLN A 504 19.11 67.98 8.67
N SER A 505 18.62 66.77 8.44
CA SER A 505 18.25 66.33 7.09
C SER A 505 17.50 65.01 7.12
N PHE A 506 16.21 65.00 7.47
CA PHE A 506 15.30 63.94 6.99
C PHE A 506 13.82 64.34 6.92
N SER A 507 13.38 65.38 7.64
CA SER A 507 11.95 65.74 7.69
C SER A 507 11.44 66.66 6.56
N LYS A 508 12.22 66.93 5.51
CA LYS A 508 11.82 67.81 4.38
C LYS A 508 11.62 67.11 3.01
N MET A 509 11.66 65.78 2.93
CA MET A 509 11.43 65.04 1.67
C MET A 509 10.07 64.34 1.54
N ALA A 510 9.11 64.63 2.42
CA ALA A 510 7.79 63.98 2.42
C ALA A 510 6.63 64.86 1.89
N GLY A 511 6.92 65.93 1.13
CA GLY A 511 5.89 66.83 0.61
C GLY A 511 5.97 66.99 -0.91
N ASN A 512 4.97 66.46 -1.62
CA ASN A 512 4.54 66.73 -3.01
C ASN A 512 5.55 66.68 -4.18
N ASN A 513 6.86 66.72 -3.95
CA ASN A 513 7.88 66.73 -5.00
C ASN A 513 8.34 65.33 -5.40
N LEU A 514 8.29 64.33 -4.52
CA LEU A 514 8.68 62.96 -4.87
C LEU A 514 7.72 62.33 -5.90
N GLY A 515 6.41 62.62 -5.77
CA GLY A 515 5.41 62.20 -6.75
C GLY A 515 5.63 62.84 -8.12
N LYS A 516 5.97 64.14 -8.17
CA LYS A 516 6.32 64.82 -9.42
C LYS A 516 7.62 64.31 -10.03
N ILE A 517 8.63 63.98 -9.22
CA ILE A 517 9.92 63.45 -9.71
C ILE A 517 9.76 62.02 -10.23
N MET A 518 8.97 61.16 -9.58
CA MET A 518 8.68 59.82 -10.10
C MET A 518 7.81 59.87 -11.36
N TYR A 519 6.78 60.70 -11.37
CA TYR A 519 5.92 60.86 -12.55
C TYR A 519 6.68 61.42 -13.74
N HIS A 520 7.54 62.43 -13.51
CA HIS A 520 8.42 62.95 -14.53
C HIS A 520 9.40 61.89 -15.02
N LYS A 521 10.07 61.15 -14.12
CA LYS A 521 10.98 60.05 -14.51
C LYS A 521 10.28 58.95 -15.30
N MET A 522 9.07 58.54 -14.92
CA MET A 522 8.30 57.53 -15.67
C MET A 522 7.87 58.02 -17.05
N MET A 523 7.56 59.31 -17.18
CA MET A 523 7.14 59.90 -18.46
C MET A 523 8.31 60.27 -19.37
N THR A 524 9.52 60.47 -18.83
CA THR A 524 10.71 60.80 -19.61
C THR A 524 11.65 59.62 -19.87
N THR A 525 11.45 58.47 -19.23
CA THR A 525 12.19 57.25 -19.58
C THR A 525 11.62 56.66 -20.86
N GLU A 526 12.38 56.79 -21.95
CA GLU A 526 12.10 56.07 -23.19
C GLU A 526 12.18 54.55 -22.93
N PRO A 527 11.22 53.75 -23.40
CA PRO A 527 11.27 52.31 -23.24
C PRO A 527 12.47 51.75 -24.02
N ASP A 528 13.40 51.13 -23.32
CA ASP A 528 14.55 50.45 -23.93
C ASP A 528 14.04 49.32 -24.86
N GLN A 529 14.10 49.56 -26.17
CA GLN A 529 13.71 48.59 -27.20
C GLN A 529 14.86 47.63 -27.59
N SER A 530 15.97 47.65 -26.85
CA SER A 530 17.06 46.70 -27.06
C SER A 530 16.64 45.27 -26.63
N PRO A 531 16.98 44.21 -27.38
CA PRO A 531 16.68 42.81 -27.03
C PRO A 531 17.50 42.28 -25.81
N ARG A 532 18.07 43.17 -25.00
CA ARG A 532 18.85 42.86 -23.79
C ARG A 532 18.15 43.37 -22.52
N ASN A 533 16.90 43.00 -22.30
CA ASN A 533 16.28 43.22 -20.99
C ASN A 533 16.74 42.15 -19.97
N VAL A 534 17.80 42.52 -19.23
CA VAL A 534 18.17 42.18 -17.84
C VAL A 534 17.78 40.79 -17.33
N ARG A 535 18.58 39.77 -17.65
CA ARG A 535 18.90 38.71 -16.66
C ARG A 535 19.95 39.27 -15.71
N VAL A 536 19.60 39.45 -14.45
CA VAL A 536 20.61 39.62 -13.40
C VAL A 536 21.33 38.27 -13.25
N HIS A 537 22.48 38.12 -13.92
CA HIS A 537 23.40 37.03 -13.62
C HIS A 537 24.16 37.36 -12.34
N THR A 538 23.57 37.04 -11.18
CA THR A 538 24.34 36.83 -9.97
C THR A 538 25.09 35.51 -10.13
N LYS A 539 26.32 35.57 -10.65
CA LYS A 539 27.29 34.48 -10.45
C LYS A 539 27.70 34.47 -8.97
N LEU A 540 26.81 34.02 -8.08
CA LEU A 540 27.22 33.55 -6.77
C LEU A 540 27.70 32.11 -6.92
N ASN A 541 28.94 31.86 -6.51
CA ASN A 541 29.56 30.56 -6.53
C ASN A 541 28.82 29.62 -5.54
N MET A 542 27.90 28.81 -6.06
CA MET A 542 27.05 27.88 -5.28
C MET A 542 27.85 26.89 -4.41
N VAL A 543 29.11 26.62 -4.76
CA VAL A 543 30.00 25.75 -3.99
C VAL A 543 30.44 26.40 -2.67
N GLN A 544 30.50 27.74 -2.61
CA GLN A 544 30.85 28.47 -1.39
C GLN A 544 29.63 28.71 -0.49
N LEU A 545 28.44 28.89 -1.07
CA LEU A 545 27.20 29.04 -0.31
C LEU A 545 26.78 27.74 0.40
N GLY A 546 27.06 26.58 -0.22
CA GLY A 546 26.86 25.27 0.41
C GLY A 546 27.78 25.02 1.62
N LYS A 547 29.04 25.50 1.56
CA LYS A 547 29.97 25.39 2.69
C LYS A 547 29.60 26.31 3.85
N HIS A 548 29.05 27.50 3.56
CA HIS A 548 28.60 28.41 4.62
C HIS A 548 27.31 27.93 5.29
N ALA A 549 26.39 27.30 4.55
CA ALA A 549 25.15 26.75 5.11
C ALA A 549 25.35 25.48 5.95
N GLN A 550 26.40 24.68 5.68
CA GLN A 550 26.74 23.52 6.51
C GLN A 550 27.42 23.89 7.84
N ILE A 551 28.05 25.05 7.94
CA ILE A 551 28.72 25.49 9.18
C ILE A 551 27.71 26.11 10.17
N THR A 552 26.60 26.70 9.70
CA THR A 552 25.63 27.38 10.57
C THR A 552 24.47 26.50 11.07
N LEU A 553 24.42 25.21 10.69
CA LEU A 553 23.41 24.25 11.17
C LEU A 553 23.92 23.34 12.31
N LEU A 554 25.17 23.51 12.73
CA LEU A 554 25.72 22.86 13.92
C LEU A 554 25.88 23.91 15.01
N ASP A 555 24.87 23.96 15.88
CA ASP A 555 24.88 24.72 17.13
C ASP A 555 26.06 24.23 18.01
N PRO A 556 27.03 25.07 18.40
CA PRO A 556 28.16 24.66 19.24
C PRO A 556 27.77 24.33 20.69
N SER A 557 26.50 24.50 21.06
CA SER A 557 26.02 24.37 22.44
C SER A 557 25.62 22.95 22.85
N PHE A 558 25.64 21.96 21.94
CA PHE A 558 25.18 20.58 22.24
C PHE A 558 26.29 19.54 22.57
N MET A 559 27.54 19.96 22.78
CA MET A 559 28.69 19.05 22.98
C MET A 559 29.36 19.13 24.36
N ASN A 560 28.75 19.79 25.35
CA ASN A 560 29.47 20.12 26.59
C ASN A 560 28.86 19.67 27.92
N ASP A 561 28.08 18.59 27.96
CA ASP A 561 27.63 17.97 29.22
C ASP A 561 27.74 16.44 29.18
N ASN A 562 28.98 15.91 29.22
CA ASN A 562 29.35 14.71 29.98
C ASN A 562 30.80 14.28 29.63
N PRO A 563 31.78 14.40 30.55
CA PRO A 563 33.08 13.78 30.33
C PRO A 563 32.96 12.25 30.48
N PRO A 564 33.65 11.45 29.65
CA PRO A 564 33.65 10.00 29.80
C PRO A 564 34.39 9.61 31.10
N PRO A 565 33.84 8.73 31.95
CA PRO A 565 34.59 8.19 33.07
C PRO A 565 35.68 7.27 32.52
N SER A 566 36.89 7.58 32.96
CA SER A 566 38.13 6.85 32.76
C SER A 566 37.99 5.34 33.00
N ALA A 567 38.58 4.59 32.09
CA ALA A 567 38.86 3.16 32.23
C ALA A 567 39.72 2.88 33.46
N GLN A 568 39.28 1.94 34.32
CA GLN A 568 40.14 0.99 35.03
C GLN A 568 39.33 -0.13 35.70
N HIS A 569 39.70 -1.37 35.39
CA HIS A 569 39.59 -2.62 36.16
C HIS A 569 38.33 -2.97 36.98
N PHE A 570 37.59 -4.02 36.58
CA PHE A 570 37.54 -5.36 37.25
C PHE A 570 36.45 -6.26 36.61
N MET A 571 36.75 -7.57 36.51
CA MET A 571 35.86 -8.67 36.04
C MET A 571 34.95 -9.20 37.19
N PRO A 572 34.16 -10.30 37.03
CA PRO A 572 32.90 -10.43 36.29
C PRO A 572 31.76 -11.00 37.19
N ASN A 573 30.59 -11.26 36.60
CA ASN A 573 29.36 -11.92 37.11
C ASN A 573 28.28 -11.00 37.70
N SER A 574 27.20 -10.78 36.93
CA SER A 574 25.89 -11.36 37.24
C SER A 574 24.89 -11.07 36.12
N ARG A 575 24.11 -12.10 35.78
CA ARG A 575 22.81 -12.02 35.12
C ARG A 575 21.95 -10.93 35.79
N LEU A 576 21.29 -10.07 35.02
CA LEU A 576 19.86 -9.79 35.17
C LEU A 576 19.33 -8.91 34.03
N LEU A 577 18.09 -9.22 33.69
CA LEU A 577 17.16 -8.62 32.73
C LEU A 577 17.38 -7.13 32.42
N HIS A 578 17.29 -6.78 31.13
CA HIS A 578 16.87 -5.44 30.72
C HIS A 578 15.96 -5.48 29.51
N ASP A 579 14.80 -4.84 29.70
CA ASP A 579 13.79 -4.48 28.71
C ASP A 579 14.41 -3.79 27.49
N VAL A 580 13.96 -4.21 26.31
CA VAL A 580 14.23 -3.52 25.06
C VAL A 580 12.93 -2.86 24.61
N HIS A 581 12.87 -1.54 24.77
CA HIS A 581 12.00 -0.69 23.99
C HIS A 581 12.57 -0.61 22.56
N ASP A 582 11.86 -1.19 21.60
CA ASP A 582 12.16 -1.06 20.18
C ASP A 582 11.55 0.25 19.64
N ASP A 583 12.38 1.30 19.59
CA ASP A 583 12.14 2.44 18.71
C ASP A 583 12.64 2.08 17.30
N GLU A 584 11.71 1.88 16.37
CA GLU A 584 11.97 1.68 14.94
C GLU A 584 12.57 2.94 14.31
N GLN A 585 13.88 3.13 14.46
CA GLN A 585 14.64 3.97 13.53
C GLN A 585 14.92 3.15 12.26
N ALA A 586 14.34 3.58 11.15
CA ALA A 586 14.62 3.06 9.82
C ALA A 586 16.13 3.10 9.54
N THR A 587 16.78 1.94 9.68
CA THR A 587 18.21 1.76 9.38
C THR A 587 18.38 1.79 7.86
N VAL A 588 18.63 2.98 7.33
CA VAL A 588 19.08 3.13 5.94
C VAL A 588 20.46 2.48 5.84
N VAL A 589 20.49 1.25 5.30
CA VAL A 589 21.72 0.50 5.08
C VAL A 589 22.58 1.25 4.06
N ASP A 590 23.72 1.73 4.51
CA ASP A 590 24.62 2.53 3.69
C ASP A 590 25.06 1.75 2.44
N ARG A 591 25.18 2.43 1.30
CA ARG A 591 25.38 1.80 -0.03
C ARG A 591 26.63 0.93 -0.09
N ASP A 592 27.63 1.27 0.71
CA ASP A 592 28.87 0.49 0.82
C ASP A 592 28.71 -0.79 1.63
N THR A 593 27.80 -0.80 2.60
CA THR A 593 27.41 -2.02 3.34
C THR A 593 26.68 -3.00 2.43
N VAL A 594 25.77 -2.50 1.58
CA VAL A 594 25.10 -3.32 0.56
C VAL A 594 26.11 -3.90 -0.43
N LYS A 595 27.11 -3.12 -0.87
CA LYS A 595 28.19 -3.63 -1.74
C LYS A 595 29.06 -4.67 -1.05
N LYS A 596 29.38 -4.50 0.24
CA LYS A 596 30.15 -5.50 1.01
C LYS A 596 29.37 -6.80 1.17
N LEU A 597 28.07 -6.72 1.49
CA LEU A 597 27.20 -7.89 1.59
C LEU A 597 27.03 -8.60 0.24
N ALA A 598 26.82 -7.85 -0.84
CA ALA A 598 26.76 -8.42 -2.18
C ALA A 598 28.06 -9.14 -2.57
N LYS A 599 29.23 -8.56 -2.23
CA LYS A 599 30.52 -9.19 -2.46
C LYS A 599 30.70 -10.45 -1.62
N LEU A 600 30.21 -10.45 -0.37
CA LEU A 600 30.30 -11.59 0.54
C LEU A 600 29.45 -12.77 0.05
N VAL A 601 28.24 -12.50 -0.46
CA VAL A 601 27.37 -13.50 -1.09
C VAL A 601 28.03 -14.11 -2.34
N VAL A 602 28.60 -13.28 -3.23
CA VAL A 602 29.31 -13.78 -4.42
C VAL A 602 30.50 -14.66 -4.02
N THR A 603 31.25 -14.29 -2.98
CA THR A 603 32.37 -15.13 -2.50
C THR A 603 31.89 -16.44 -1.88
N GLN A 604 30.75 -16.46 -1.18
CA GLN A 604 30.18 -17.70 -0.66
C GLN A 604 29.77 -18.66 -1.78
N ASP A 605 29.07 -18.17 -2.80
CA ASP A 605 28.68 -18.95 -3.99
C ASP A 605 29.90 -19.54 -4.72
N GLU A 606 31.01 -18.78 -4.84
CA GLU A 606 32.24 -19.30 -5.42
C GLU A 606 32.89 -20.39 -4.57
N THR A 607 32.85 -20.26 -3.24
CA THR A 607 33.38 -21.30 -2.34
C THR A 607 32.54 -22.57 -2.37
N GLU A 608 31.23 -22.46 -2.48
CA GLU A 608 30.35 -23.63 -2.63
C GLU A 608 30.56 -24.33 -3.97
N LYS A 609 30.70 -23.58 -5.07
CA LYS A 609 31.05 -24.15 -6.38
C LYS A 609 32.40 -24.87 -6.36
N ARG A 610 33.39 -24.36 -5.61
CA ARG A 610 34.68 -25.03 -5.42
C ARG A 610 34.55 -26.31 -4.60
N LYS A 611 33.76 -26.30 -3.53
CA LYS A 611 33.47 -27.51 -2.72
C LYS A 611 32.73 -28.57 -3.53
N ALA A 612 31.75 -28.16 -4.36
CA ALA A 612 31.02 -29.07 -5.24
C ALA A 612 31.93 -29.69 -6.31
N LYS A 613 32.84 -28.90 -6.91
CA LYS A 613 33.85 -29.44 -7.84
C LYS A 613 34.81 -30.40 -7.15
N LYS A 614 35.29 -30.09 -5.95
CA LYS A 614 36.18 -30.96 -5.17
C LYS A 614 35.49 -32.29 -4.80
N LYS A 615 34.23 -32.23 -4.37
CA LYS A 615 33.45 -33.43 -4.07
C LYS A 615 33.19 -34.29 -5.32
N LYS A 616 33.05 -33.65 -6.49
CA LYS A 616 32.92 -34.37 -7.77
C LYS A 616 34.22 -35.04 -8.19
N SER A 617 35.39 -34.40 -8.01
CA SER A 617 36.68 -35.02 -8.30
C SER A 617 37.02 -36.15 -7.33
N GLU A 618 36.69 -36.02 -6.04
CA GLU A 618 36.86 -37.10 -5.05
C GLU A 618 35.99 -38.32 -5.39
N ASN A 619 34.76 -38.11 -5.90
CA ASN A 619 33.90 -39.20 -6.36
C ASN A 619 34.35 -39.84 -7.68
N GLU A 620 35.10 -39.13 -8.53
CA GLU A 620 35.66 -39.65 -9.78
C GLU A 620 36.96 -40.42 -9.57
N GLU A 621 37.69 -40.20 -8.45
CA GLU A 621 38.87 -40.98 -8.06
C GLU A 621 38.51 -42.27 -7.29
N GLU A 622 37.28 -42.40 -6.80
CA GLU A 622 36.80 -43.58 -6.05
C GLU A 622 36.16 -44.65 -6.97
N TRP A 623 36.13 -44.42 -8.28
CA TRP A 623 35.70 -45.35 -9.34
C TRP A 623 36.88 -45.71 -10.25
#